data_AF-A0A952DSV1-F1
#
_entry.id   AF-A0A952DSV1-F1
#
_cell.length_a   1.000
_cell.length_b   1.000
_cell.length_c   1.000
_cell.angle_alpha   90.00
_cell.angle_beta   90.00
_cell.angle_gamma   90.00
#
_symmetry.space_group_name_H-M   'P 1'
#
loop_
_entity.id
_entity.type
_entity.pdbx_description
1 polymer ?
#
loop_
_entity_poly.entity_id
_entity_poly.type
_entity_poly.pdbx_seq_one_letter_code
_entity_poly.pdbx_strand_id
1 'polypeptide(L)' 'MKEIKDLRKLELSDLNKELVESRKKLLELTMKLNLNELKQTHLVKPLRRYIAVLNTLITEKSI' A
#
# COMPACT_ATOMS: atom_id res chain seq x y z
N MET A 1 1.98 -4.53 -8.43
CA MET A 1 2.58 -3.50 -7.55
C MET A 1 3.56 -2.73 -8.37
N LYS A 2 3.54 -1.39 -8.32
CA LYS A 2 4.53 -0.59 -9.04
C LYS A 2 5.90 -0.77 -8.41
N GLU A 3 6.94 -0.73 -9.22
CA GLU A 3 8.31 -0.81 -8.72
C GLU A 3 8.69 0.47 -7.97
N ILE A 4 9.61 0.34 -7.00
CA ILE A 4 10.10 1.44 -6.16
C ILE A 4 10.63 2.60 -7.01
N LYS A 5 11.20 2.29 -8.18
CA LYS A 5 11.73 3.28 -9.12
C LYS A 5 10.66 4.19 -9.71
N ASP A 6 9.46 3.67 -9.95
CA ASP A 6 8.34 4.44 -10.50
C ASP A 6 7.66 5.28 -9.42
N LEU A 7 7.61 4.75 -8.20
CA LEU A 7 7.07 5.48 -7.04
C LEU A 7 7.91 6.71 -6.67
N ARG A 8 9.23 6.68 -6.88
CA ARG A 8 10.10 7.85 -6.66
C ARG A 8 9.82 9.00 -7.64
N LYS A 9 9.40 8.68 -8.87
CA LYS A 9 9.12 9.66 -9.93
C LYS A 9 7.78 10.36 -9.77
N LEU A 10 6.85 9.78 -9.00
CA LEU A 10 5.52 10.36 -8.76
C LEU A 10 5.58 11.57 -7.82
N GLU A 11 4.62 12.47 -7.98
CA GLU A 11 4.44 13.62 -7.09
C GLU A 11 3.86 13.21 -5.73
N LEU A 12 4.00 14.11 -4.75
CA LEU A 12 3.51 13.92 -3.37
C LEU A 12 1.99 13.71 -3.33
N SER A 13 1.26 14.37 -4.23
CA SER A 13 -0.20 14.26 -4.37
C SER A 13 -0.62 12.85 -4.80
N ASP A 14 0.07 12.27 -5.77
CA ASP A 14 -0.23 10.94 -6.30
C ASP A 14 0.23 9.83 -5.37
N LEU A 15 1.35 10.01 -4.65
CA LEU A 15 1.76 9.10 -3.57
C LEU A 15 0.71 9.01 -2.45
N ASN A 16 0.10 10.14 -2.09
CA ASN A 16 -0.97 10.17 -1.09
C ASN A 16 -2.25 9.48 -1.58
N LYS A 17 -2.64 9.67 -2.85
CA LYS A 17 -3.78 8.94 -3.45
C LYS A 17 -3.53 7.43 -3.42
N GLU A 18 -2.34 7.00 -3.85
CA GLU A 18 -1.98 5.59 -3.92
C GLU A 18 -1.89 4.95 -2.52
N LEU A 19 -1.50 5.72 -1.50
CA LEU A 19 -1.54 5.31 -0.10
C LEU A 19 -2.98 5.11 0.39
N VAL A 20 -3.90 6.03 0.08
CA VAL A 20 -5.31 5.90 0.48
C VAL A 20 -5.95 4.69 -0.19
N GLU A 21 -5.71 4.48 -1.48
CA GLU A 21 -6.21 3.28 -2.20
C GLU A 21 -5.63 1.99 -1.63
N SER A 22 -4.32 1.96 -1.33
CA SER A 22 -3.67 0.77 -0.76
C SER A 22 -4.19 0.44 0.64
N ARG A 23 -4.52 1.47 1.44
CA ARG A 23 -5.17 1.29 2.76
C ARG A 23 -6.59 0.74 2.64
N LYS A 24 -7.39 1.21 1.68
CA LYS A 24 -8.73 0.65 1.41
C LYS A 24 -8.66 -0.83 1.04
N LYS A 25 -7.74 -1.19 0.13
CA LYS A 25 -7.49 -2.59 -0.25
C LYS A 25 -7.06 -3.44 0.94
N LEU A 26 -6.23 -2.89 1.84
CA LEU A 26 -5.82 -3.59 3.05
C LEU A 26 -7.01 -3.81 3.99
N LEU A 27 -7.88 -2.82 4.15
CA LEU A 27 -9.09 -2.94 4.96
C LEU A 27 -9.99 -4.07 4.43
N GLU A 28 -10.28 -4.07 3.12
CA GLU A 28 -11.10 -5.12 2.49
C GLU A 28 -10.49 -6.52 2.67
N LEU A 29 -9.17 -6.66 2.47
CA LEU A 29 -8.49 -7.94 2.66
C LEU A 29 -8.48 -8.38 4.13
N THR A 30 -8.35 -7.45 5.07
CA THR A 30 -8.39 -7.76 6.50
C THR A 30 -9.79 -8.18 6.93
N MET A 31 -10.83 -7.53 6.40
CA MET A 31 -12.23 -7.93 6.62
C MET A 31 -12.48 -9.35 6.09
N LYS A 32 -12.08 -9.64 4.85
CA LYS A 32 -12.21 -10.98 4.25
C LYS A 32 -11.40 -12.05 5.01
N LEU A 33 -10.23 -11.67 5.53
CA LEU A 33 -9.40 -12.55 6.35
C LEU A 33 -10.10 -12.89 7.68
N ASN A 34 -10.67 -11.90 8.35
CA ASN A 34 -11.40 -12.09 9.61
C ASN A 34 -12.67 -12.93 9.43
N LEU A 35 -13.33 -12.82 8.28
CA LEU A 35 -14.47 -13.65 7.90
C LEU A 35 -14.06 -15.07 7.45
N ASN A 36 -12.76 -15.40 7.43
CA ASN A 36 -12.19 -16.64 6.90
C ASN A 36 -12.53 -16.93 5.42
N GLU A 37 -12.99 -15.92 4.68
CA GLU A 37 -13.33 -16.03 3.25
C GLU A 37 -12.13 -15.79 2.34
N LEU A 38 -11.01 -15.29 2.89
CA LEU A 38 -9.82 -14.97 2.11
C LEU A 38 -8.98 -16.21 1.80
N LYS A 39 -9.21 -16.79 0.61
CA LYS A 39 -8.40 -17.91 0.08
C LYS A 39 -6.92 -17.55 -0.17
N GLN A 40 -6.59 -16.28 -0.36
CA GLN A 40 -5.24 -15.80 -0.72
C GLN A 40 -4.63 -14.92 0.39
N THR A 41 -4.37 -15.52 1.55
CA THR A 41 -3.83 -14.83 2.75
C THR A 41 -2.44 -14.22 2.54
N HIS A 42 -1.65 -14.78 1.63
CA HIS A 42 -0.30 -14.31 1.31
C HIS A 42 -0.27 -12.90 0.71
N LEU A 43 -1.38 -12.39 0.16
CA LEU A 43 -1.47 -11.05 -0.43
C LEU A 43 -1.40 -9.91 0.59
N VAL A 44 -1.74 -10.18 1.86
CA VAL A 44 -1.75 -9.18 2.93
C VAL A 44 -0.33 -8.69 3.24
N LYS A 45 0.66 -9.58 3.22
CA LYS A 45 2.05 -9.27 3.57
C LYS A 45 2.74 -8.34 2.56
N PRO A 46 2.69 -8.59 1.24
CA PRO A 46 3.13 -7.64 0.23
C PRO A 46 2.43 -6.29 0.38
N LEU A 47 1.10 -6.27 0.57
CA LEU A 47 0.35 -5.01 0.64
C LEU A 47 0.76 -4.15 1.84
N ARG A 48 1.02 -4.77 3.01
CA ARG A 48 1.62 -4.07 4.15
C ARG A 48 3.00 -3.47 3.85
N ARG A 49 3.87 -4.24 3.19
CA ARG A 49 5.20 -3.75 2.79
C ARG A 49 5.10 -2.59 1.81
N TYR A 50 4.16 -2.66 0.88
CA TYR A 50 3.91 -1.59 -0.08
C TYR A 50 3.51 -0.28 0.60
N ILE A 51 2.59 -0.33 1.56
CA ILE A 51 2.20 0.84 2.37
C ILE A 51 3.39 1.40 3.15
N ALA A 52 4.25 0.54 3.71
CA ALA A 52 5.46 0.99 4.40
C ALA A 52 6.41 1.75 3.47
N VAL A 53 6.65 1.22 2.27
CA VAL A 53 7.47 1.90 1.24
C VAL A 53 6.86 3.25 0.84
N LEU A 54 5.54 3.32 0.64
CA LEU A 54 4.86 4.57 0.33
C LEU A 54 5.06 5.62 1.43
N ASN A 55 4.90 5.22 2.70
CA ASN A 55 5.15 6.13 3.83
C ASN A 55 6.60 6.62 3.85
N THR A 56 7.58 5.73 3.63
CA THR A 56 9.00 6.12 3.57
C THR A 56 9.24 7.15 2.47
N LEU A 57 8.70 6.94 1.27
CA LEU A 57 8.87 7.88 0.15
C LEU A 57 8.19 9.23 0.39
N ILE A 58 7.04 9.25 1.06
CA ILE A 58 6.37 10.49 1.46
C ILE A 58 7.23 11.26 2.47
N THR A 59 7.78 10.57 3.47
CA THR A 59 8.69 11.17 4.45
C THR A 59 9.97 11.67 3.78
N GLU A 60 10.59 10.89 2.87
CA GLU A 60 11.79 11.29 2.11
C GLU A 60 11.56 12.57 1.29
N LYS A 61 10.35 12.81 0.77
CA LYS A 61 10.03 14.02 -0.02
C LYS A 61 9.56 15.21 0.83
N SER A 62 9.18 14.98 2.09
CA SER A 62 8.71 16.01 3.00
C SER A 62 9.84 16.63 3.84
N ILE A 63 11.00 15.96 3.90
CA ILE A 63 12.25 16.43 4.53
C ILE A 63 13.03 17.23 3.50
#